data_AF-A0A1M5ZRB9-F1
#
_entry.id   AF-A0A1M5ZRB9-F1
#
_cell.length_a   1.000
_cell.length_b   1.000
_cell.length_c   1.000
_cell.angle_alpha   90.00
_cell.angle_beta   90.00
_cell.angle_gamma   90.00
#
_symmetry.space_group_name_H-M   'P 1'
#
loop_
_entity.id
_entity.type
_entity.pdbx_description
1 polymer ?
#
loop_
_entity_poly.entity_id
_entity_poly.type
_entity_poly.pdbx_seq_one_letter_code
_entity_poly.pdbx_strand_id
1 'polypeptide(L)'
;MKTFQNISIKLCFVLALGYGVVSCEYDNFDEPQTTIQGRIVDASGNLVPTQQPNGTRIRLYDQAYENVQPIALWGMPDGTYEYTRIFSGSYKVIADGPFFPIDTLLTNIQDVENLDIEVVPFLSLSNISAEENGSDVEVTYSISRTQVVGKINKLAVFVNTTPFVDSNNFINTNAESDVSGMSDDELLNNVQQKVISGLEPGEKYYIRAAARAANSGNYYNYSEMIELEL
;
A
#
# COMPACT_ATOMS: atom_id res chain seq x y z
N MET A 1 -16.06 84.16 23.82
CA MET A 1 -16.46 83.80 22.45
C MET A 1 -15.23 83.76 21.55
N LYS A 2 -14.66 82.57 21.35
CA LYS A 2 -13.80 82.16 20.21
C LYS A 2 -13.55 80.66 20.34
N THR A 3 -14.16 79.92 19.43
CA THR A 3 -14.10 78.48 19.24
C THR A 3 -12.70 78.09 18.76
N PHE A 4 -11.99 77.23 19.50
CA PHE A 4 -10.86 76.47 18.95
C PHE A 4 -11.27 75.00 18.95
N GLN A 5 -11.81 74.64 17.80
CA GLN A 5 -12.38 73.36 17.45
C GLN A 5 -11.25 72.43 16.96
N ASN A 6 -11.08 71.30 17.64
CA ASN A 6 -10.73 70.00 17.05
C ASN A 6 -9.42 69.87 16.24
N ILE A 7 -8.30 70.39 16.74
CA ILE A 7 -6.97 70.11 16.18
C ILE A 7 -6.03 69.67 17.31
N SER A 8 -6.26 68.47 17.86
CA SER A 8 -5.27 67.77 18.70
C SER A 8 -5.61 66.29 18.90
N ILE A 9 -6.84 65.86 18.60
CA ILE A 9 -7.23 64.44 18.66
C ILE A 9 -6.99 63.71 17.33
N LYS A 10 -6.94 64.44 16.19
CA LYS A 10 -6.72 63.84 14.87
C LYS A 10 -5.28 63.35 14.65
N LEU A 11 -4.29 63.86 15.39
CA LEU A 11 -2.89 63.49 15.17
C LEU A 11 -2.50 62.18 15.90
N CYS A 12 -3.18 61.84 17.01
CA CYS A 12 -2.96 60.55 17.70
C CYS A 12 -3.65 59.38 17.01
N PHE A 13 -4.76 59.59 16.30
CA PHE A 13 -5.45 58.52 15.57
C PHE A 13 -4.74 58.11 14.27
N VAL A 14 -3.98 59.03 13.64
CA VAL A 14 -3.24 58.75 12.39
C VAL A 14 -1.95 57.96 12.66
N LEU A 15 -1.34 58.10 13.85
CA LEU A 15 -0.17 57.31 14.26
C LEU A 15 -0.52 55.90 14.78
N ALA A 16 -1.74 55.70 15.30
CA ALA A 16 -2.21 54.39 15.75
C ALA A 16 -2.72 53.48 14.60
N LEU A 17 -3.11 54.06 13.45
CA LEU A 17 -3.49 53.29 12.26
C LEU A 17 -2.30 52.79 11.42
N GLY A 18 -1.08 53.29 11.66
CA GLY A 18 0.10 52.96 10.85
C GLY A 18 0.83 51.66 11.24
N TYR A 19 0.51 51.05 12.38
CA TYR A 19 1.26 49.92 12.95
C TYR A 19 0.51 48.58 12.94
N GLY A 20 -0.71 48.51 12.41
CA GLY A 20 -1.55 47.31 12.48
C GLY A 20 -1.56 46.40 11.25
N VAL A 21 -0.92 46.77 10.13
CA VAL A 21 -1.02 46.03 8.85
C VAL A 21 0.24 45.24 8.48
N VAL A 22 1.14 44.99 9.44
CA VAL A 22 2.39 44.24 9.18
C VAL A 22 2.35 42.77 9.63
N SER A 23 1.18 42.20 9.93
CA SER A 23 1.10 40.84 10.48
C SER A 23 0.31 39.83 9.67
N CYS A 24 0.20 40.01 8.36
CA CYS A 24 -0.02 38.86 7.49
C CYS A 24 1.24 38.72 6.64
N GLU A 25 2.29 38.11 7.22
CA GLU A 25 3.19 37.35 6.36
C GLU A 25 2.30 36.40 5.56
N TYR A 26 2.44 36.54 4.25
CA TYR A 26 1.75 35.76 3.25
C TYR A 26 2.19 34.31 3.46
N ASP A 27 1.40 33.54 4.20
CA ASP A 27 1.61 32.11 4.51
C ASP A 27 1.36 31.27 3.26
N ASN A 28 2.17 31.48 2.23
CA ASN A 28 2.24 30.64 1.04
C ASN A 28 3.56 29.88 1.10
N PHE A 29 3.64 28.85 1.93
CA PHE A 29 4.51 27.74 1.58
C PHE A 29 3.98 27.12 0.29
N ASP A 30 4.85 27.00 -0.71
CA ASP A 30 4.51 26.29 -1.95
C ASP A 30 4.09 24.85 -1.62
N GLU A 31 3.06 24.34 -2.31
CA GLU A 31 2.60 22.97 -2.12
C GLU A 31 3.76 22.00 -2.41
N PRO A 32 4.02 21.02 -1.54
CA PRO A 32 5.12 20.07 -1.74
C PRO A 32 5.01 19.38 -3.11
N GLN A 33 6.07 19.45 -3.92
CA GLN A 33 6.15 18.86 -5.25
C GLN A 33 7.10 17.63 -5.31
N THR A 34 7.48 17.11 -4.15
CA THR A 34 8.47 16.03 -4.09
C THR A 34 7.81 14.68 -3.97
N THR A 35 8.45 13.68 -4.56
CA THR A 35 7.94 12.31 -4.65
C THR A 35 8.85 11.35 -3.92
N ILE A 36 8.25 10.42 -3.19
CA ILE A 36 8.88 9.16 -2.82
C ILE A 36 8.14 8.03 -3.51
N GLN A 37 8.90 7.14 -4.15
CA GLN A 37 8.37 5.98 -4.84
C GLN A 37 9.30 4.78 -4.66
N GLY A 38 8.79 3.59 -4.91
CA GLY A 38 9.61 2.40 -4.84
C GLY A 38 8.82 1.11 -4.88
N ARG A 39 9.52 0.02 -4.58
CA ARG A 39 8.99 -1.35 -4.66
C ARG A 39 9.16 -2.05 -3.33
N ILE A 40 8.21 -2.92 -3.00
CA ILE A 40 8.34 -3.90 -1.92
C ILE A 40 8.88 -5.16 -2.56
N VAL A 41 10.08 -5.59 -2.16
CA VAL A 41 10.80 -6.68 -2.82
C VAL A 41 11.24 -7.76 -1.85
N ASP A 42 11.34 -9.00 -2.31
CA ASP A 42 12.02 -10.06 -1.57
C ASP A 42 13.56 -9.94 -1.70
N ALA A 43 14.29 -10.79 -0.98
CA ALA A 43 15.76 -10.82 -1.02
C ALA A 43 16.35 -11.18 -2.40
N SER A 44 15.54 -11.67 -3.34
CA SER A 44 15.94 -11.94 -4.72
C SER A 44 15.63 -10.75 -5.67
N GLY A 45 14.98 -9.71 -5.16
CA GLY A 45 14.56 -8.54 -5.93
C GLY A 45 13.21 -8.70 -6.64
N ASN A 46 12.46 -9.78 -6.37
CA ASN A 46 11.12 -9.95 -6.94
C ASN A 46 10.12 -9.10 -6.17
N LEU A 47 9.09 -8.59 -6.86
CA LEU A 47 8.01 -7.86 -6.24
C LEU A 47 7.26 -8.73 -5.22
N VAL A 48 6.79 -8.11 -4.15
CA VAL A 48 5.88 -8.72 -3.17
C VAL A 48 4.50 -8.06 -3.29
N PRO A 49 3.58 -8.67 -4.06
CA PRO A 49 2.24 -8.16 -4.27
C PRO A 49 1.45 -8.05 -2.97
N THR A 50 0.56 -7.06 -2.90
CA THR A 50 -0.21 -6.77 -1.69
C THR A 50 -1.68 -6.48 -2.00
N GLN A 51 -2.49 -6.31 -0.95
CA GLN A 51 -3.82 -5.72 -1.00
C GLN A 51 -3.74 -4.20 -0.82
N GLN A 52 -4.64 -3.47 -1.50
CA GLN A 52 -4.83 -2.02 -1.30
C GLN A 52 -6.32 -1.70 -1.11
N PRO A 53 -6.75 -1.11 0.04
CA PRO A 53 -6.00 -0.86 1.27
C PRO A 53 -5.85 -2.12 2.14
N ASN A 54 -5.23 -1.99 3.32
CA ASN A 54 -5.11 -3.03 4.35
C ASN A 54 -4.13 -4.17 4.06
N GLY A 55 -3.25 -4.03 3.07
CA GLY A 55 -2.06 -4.86 2.93
C GLY A 55 -0.83 -4.18 3.52
N THR A 56 0.21 -4.01 2.72
CA THR A 56 1.41 -3.26 3.08
C THR A 56 1.09 -1.80 3.36
N ARG A 57 1.37 -1.37 4.58
CA ARG A 57 1.29 0.02 5.02
C ARG A 57 2.69 0.59 5.19
N ILE A 58 2.95 1.73 4.59
CA ILE A 58 4.20 2.46 4.71
C ILE A 58 3.93 3.75 5.48
N ARG A 59 4.81 4.08 6.43
CA ARG A 59 4.71 5.26 7.30
C ARG A 59 6.01 6.04 7.25
N LEU A 60 5.91 7.31 6.91
CA LEU A 60 7.02 8.24 6.79
C LEU A 60 6.95 9.22 7.97
N TYR A 61 7.98 9.22 8.81
CA TYR A 61 8.11 10.12 9.95
C TYR A 61 9.20 11.14 9.66
N ASP A 62 8.80 12.41 9.55
CA ASP A 62 9.72 13.53 9.37
C ASP A 62 10.67 13.64 10.58
N GLN A 63 11.97 13.66 10.31
CA GLN A 63 12.98 13.73 11.37
C GLN A 63 13.24 15.14 11.88
N ALA A 64 12.72 16.18 11.21
CA ALA A 64 12.88 17.56 11.65
C ALA A 64 11.99 17.91 12.87
N TYR A 65 10.99 17.08 13.18
CA TYR A 65 10.00 17.36 14.22
C TYR A 65 9.90 16.21 15.23
N GLU A 66 9.73 16.57 16.50
CA GLU A 66 9.38 15.61 17.56
C GLU A 66 7.87 15.33 17.56
N ASN A 67 7.47 14.09 17.88
CA ASN A 67 6.06 13.66 18.00
C ASN A 67 5.21 13.89 16.72
N VAL A 68 5.83 13.81 15.54
CA VAL A 68 5.15 14.00 14.25
C VAL A 68 4.13 12.91 13.96
N GLN A 69 2.97 13.29 13.39
CA GLN A 69 2.05 12.32 12.79
C GLN A 69 2.64 11.85 11.46
N PRO A 70 2.75 10.52 11.23
CA PRO A 70 3.35 10.03 10.01
C PRO A 70 2.45 10.30 8.80
N ILE A 71 3.08 10.51 7.64
CA ILE A 71 2.40 10.31 6.36
C ILE A 71 2.26 8.80 6.17
N ALA A 72 1.04 8.32 6.00
CA ALA A 72 0.75 6.90 5.81
C ALA A 72 0.18 6.66 4.41
N LEU A 73 0.73 5.65 3.74
CA LEU A 73 0.29 5.21 2.42
C LEU A 73 0.19 3.68 2.37
N TRP A 74 -0.51 3.18 1.36
CA TRP A 74 -0.65 1.76 1.09
C TRP A 74 0.14 1.38 -0.15
N GLY A 75 0.78 0.21 -0.11
CA GLY A 75 1.34 -0.39 -1.32
C GLY A 75 0.24 -0.70 -2.33
N MET A 76 0.56 -0.56 -3.61
CA MET A 76 -0.29 -0.91 -4.75
C MET A 76 -0.34 -2.43 -4.93
N PRO A 77 -1.37 -2.98 -5.60
CA PRO A 77 -1.55 -4.42 -5.71
C PRO A 77 -0.37 -5.19 -6.29
N ASP A 78 0.42 -4.55 -7.16
CA ASP A 78 1.62 -5.10 -7.79
C ASP A 78 2.88 -5.07 -6.90
N GLY A 79 2.78 -4.51 -5.69
CA GLY A 79 3.91 -4.39 -4.76
C GLY A 79 4.72 -3.10 -4.91
N THR A 80 4.27 -2.13 -5.71
CA THR A 80 4.90 -0.80 -5.80
C THR A 80 4.23 0.21 -4.87
N TYR A 81 4.82 1.40 -4.69
CA TYR A 81 4.20 2.50 -3.96
C TYR A 81 4.69 3.86 -4.46
N GLU A 82 3.87 4.89 -4.30
CA GLU A 82 4.20 6.28 -4.65
C GLU A 82 3.46 7.26 -3.74
N TYR A 83 4.13 8.36 -3.39
CA TYR A 83 3.52 9.53 -2.78
C TYR A 83 4.17 10.82 -3.28
N THR A 84 3.39 11.70 -3.92
CA THR A 84 3.89 12.85 -4.71
C THR A 84 3.72 14.21 -4.03
N ARG A 85 3.28 14.24 -2.78
CA ARG A 85 3.01 15.48 -2.02
C ARG A 85 3.72 15.49 -0.67
N ILE A 86 5.01 15.17 -0.67
CA ILE A 86 5.85 15.17 0.55
C ILE A 86 6.84 16.34 0.50
N PHE A 87 7.18 16.90 1.66
CA PHE A 87 8.21 17.94 1.76
C PHE A 87 9.61 17.32 1.62
N SER A 88 10.56 18.09 1.08
CA SER A 88 11.96 17.66 1.11
C SER A 88 12.45 17.56 2.56
N GLY A 89 13.17 16.50 2.89
CA GLY A 89 13.65 16.29 4.25
C GLY A 89 14.14 14.87 4.51
N SER A 90 14.66 14.66 5.71
CA SER A 90 15.06 13.32 6.18
C SER A 90 13.88 12.62 6.85
N TYR A 91 13.61 11.39 6.44
CA TYR A 91 12.48 10.59 6.90
C TYR A 91 12.93 9.24 7.46
N LYS A 92 12.28 8.84 8.55
CA LYS A 92 12.23 7.44 8.97
C LYS A 92 11.09 6.75 8.24
N VAL A 93 11.37 5.61 7.62
CA VAL A 93 10.38 4.80 6.93
C VAL A 93 10.15 3.51 7.71
N ILE A 94 8.89 3.25 8.03
CA ILE A 94 8.45 2.01 8.68
C ILE A 94 7.40 1.37 7.77
N ALA A 95 7.57 0.08 7.49
CA ALA A 95 6.61 -0.71 6.73
C ALA A 95 6.11 -1.89 7.54
N ASP A 96 4.80 -2.14 7.50
CA ASP A 96 4.16 -3.33 8.06
C ASP A 96 3.26 -3.97 7.00
N GLY A 97 3.09 -5.29 7.02
CA GLY A 97 2.24 -5.97 6.05
C GLY A 97 2.33 -7.50 6.18
N PRO A 98 2.06 -8.25 5.09
CA PRO A 98 2.13 -9.71 5.05
C PRO A 98 3.59 -10.23 5.00
N PHE A 99 4.47 -9.66 5.82
CA PHE A 99 5.89 -9.97 5.89
C PHE A 99 6.41 -9.80 7.32
N PHE A 100 7.55 -10.42 7.62
CA PHE A 100 8.21 -10.29 8.91
C PHE A 100 8.65 -8.84 9.16
N PRO A 101 8.61 -8.37 10.42
CA PRO A 101 9.04 -7.01 10.76
C PRO A 101 10.44 -6.71 10.21
N ILE A 102 10.58 -5.52 9.63
CA ILE A 102 11.85 -4.98 9.15
C ILE A 102 12.36 -3.89 10.09
N ASP A 103 13.66 -3.62 10.00
CA ASP A 103 14.25 -2.46 10.67
C ASP A 103 13.75 -1.15 10.05
N THR A 104 13.83 -0.07 10.82
CA THR A 104 13.50 1.27 10.32
C THR A 104 14.50 1.69 9.26
N LEU A 105 14.01 2.12 8.09
CA LEU A 105 14.84 2.67 7.04
C LEU A 105 14.96 4.19 7.21
N LEU A 106 16.06 4.75 6.71
CA LEU A 106 16.29 6.18 6.65
C LEU A 106 16.45 6.60 5.20
N THR A 107 15.80 7.69 4.82
CA THR A 107 15.95 8.28 3.48
C THR A 107 15.93 9.81 3.58
N ASN A 108 16.47 10.48 2.56
CA ASN A 108 16.42 11.92 2.43
C ASN A 108 15.80 12.30 1.09
N ILE A 109 14.59 12.84 1.14
CA ILE A 109 13.78 13.21 -0.02
C ILE A 109 14.14 14.63 -0.45
N GLN A 110 14.39 14.84 -1.74
CA GLN A 110 14.64 16.16 -2.33
C GLN A 110 13.62 16.47 -3.43
N ASP A 111 13.74 15.83 -4.59
CA ASP A 111 12.81 15.97 -5.72
C ASP A 111 12.04 14.67 -5.95
N VAL A 112 12.75 13.61 -6.36
CA VAL A 112 12.22 12.25 -6.48
C VAL A 112 13.18 11.30 -5.78
N GLU A 113 12.69 10.61 -4.77
CA GLU A 113 13.42 9.58 -4.06
C GLU A 113 12.89 8.19 -4.45
N ASN A 114 13.82 7.31 -4.86
CA ASN A 114 13.52 5.92 -5.17
C ASN A 114 14.05 5.04 -4.05
N LEU A 115 13.15 4.42 -3.29
CA LEU A 115 13.51 3.56 -2.16
C LEU A 115 12.81 2.21 -2.30
N ASP A 116 13.57 1.14 -2.56
CA ASP A 116 13.01 -0.21 -2.44
C ASP A 116 13.02 -0.66 -0.97
N ILE A 117 11.95 -1.32 -0.56
CA ILE A 117 11.77 -1.89 0.78
C ILE A 117 11.92 -3.41 0.64
N GLU A 118 13.09 -3.92 1.04
CA GLU A 118 13.33 -5.37 1.08
C GLU A 118 12.62 -5.99 2.30
N VAL A 119 11.89 -7.08 2.08
CA VAL A 119 11.09 -7.77 3.10
C VAL A 119 11.24 -9.29 3.00
N VAL A 120 10.86 -9.99 4.07
CA VAL A 120 10.65 -11.44 4.05
C VAL A 120 9.14 -11.71 4.13
N PRO A 121 8.46 -12.06 3.02
CA PRO A 121 7.03 -12.35 3.06
C PRO A 121 6.73 -13.58 3.91
N PHE A 122 5.55 -13.62 4.53
CA PHE A 122 5.14 -14.80 5.30
C PHE A 122 5.00 -16.03 4.40
N LEU A 123 4.48 -15.83 3.18
CA LEU A 123 4.39 -16.80 2.11
C LEU A 123 4.68 -16.08 0.77
N SER A 124 5.36 -16.75 -0.15
CA SER A 124 5.50 -16.29 -1.53
C SER A 124 4.68 -17.19 -2.44
N LEU A 125 3.93 -16.59 -3.38
CA LEU A 125 3.17 -17.31 -4.38
C LEU A 125 3.80 -17.04 -5.75
N SER A 126 4.08 -18.11 -6.48
CA SER A 126 4.80 -18.04 -7.76
C SER A 126 4.21 -19.02 -8.77
N ASN A 127 4.64 -18.90 -10.03
CA ASN A 127 4.20 -19.75 -11.14
C ASN A 127 2.68 -19.81 -11.25
N ILE A 128 2.00 -18.67 -11.05
CA ILE A 128 0.56 -18.62 -11.27
C ILE A 128 0.29 -18.79 -12.77
N SER A 129 -0.69 -19.63 -13.11
CA SER A 129 -1.25 -19.75 -14.46
C SER A 129 -2.76 -19.81 -14.38
N ALA A 130 -3.44 -19.41 -15.44
CA ALA A 130 -4.89 -19.55 -15.61
C ALA A 130 -5.15 -20.03 -17.03
N GLU A 131 -5.74 -21.21 -17.18
CA GLU A 131 -6.00 -21.84 -18.47
C GLU A 131 -7.48 -22.21 -18.58
N GLU A 132 -8.06 -22.02 -19.76
CA GLU A 132 -9.41 -22.47 -20.06
C GLU A 132 -9.50 -24.00 -20.01
N ASN A 133 -10.50 -24.51 -19.29
CA ASN A 133 -10.81 -25.92 -19.18
C ASN A 133 -12.31 -26.14 -19.44
N GLY A 134 -12.66 -26.19 -20.73
CA GLY A 134 -14.06 -26.29 -21.16
C GLY A 134 -14.82 -24.98 -20.91
N SER A 135 -15.76 -24.98 -19.96
CA SER A 135 -16.49 -23.77 -19.53
C SER A 135 -15.93 -23.14 -18.26
N ASP A 136 -14.89 -23.72 -17.70
CA ASP A 136 -14.26 -23.30 -16.45
C ASP A 136 -12.85 -22.78 -16.71
N VAL A 137 -12.27 -22.10 -15.72
CA VAL A 137 -10.87 -21.69 -15.72
C VAL A 137 -10.13 -22.45 -14.62
N GLU A 138 -9.05 -23.11 -15.01
CA GLU A 138 -8.16 -23.81 -14.10
C GLU A 138 -6.97 -22.91 -13.75
N VAL A 139 -6.83 -22.58 -12.46
CA VAL A 139 -5.73 -21.79 -11.95
C VAL A 139 -4.77 -22.67 -11.18
N THR A 140 -3.49 -22.60 -11.52
CA THR A 140 -2.43 -23.28 -10.78
C THR A 140 -1.43 -22.29 -10.20
N TYR A 141 -0.80 -22.61 -9.07
CA TYR A 141 0.25 -21.79 -8.45
C TYR A 141 1.06 -22.60 -7.43
N SER A 142 2.27 -22.12 -7.12
CA SER A 142 3.16 -22.70 -6.11
C SER A 142 3.26 -21.79 -4.89
N ILE A 143 3.43 -22.37 -3.69
CA ILE A 143 3.61 -21.64 -2.44
C ILE A 143 4.98 -21.98 -1.85
N SER A 144 5.72 -20.97 -1.43
CA SER A 144 6.98 -21.15 -0.70
C SER A 144 7.06 -20.24 0.51
N ARG A 145 7.97 -20.53 1.44
CA ARG A 145 8.33 -19.61 2.54
C ARG A 145 9.76 -19.90 2.99
N THR A 146 10.43 -18.87 3.52
CA THR A 146 11.77 -19.00 4.11
C THR A 146 11.73 -19.06 5.64
N GLN A 147 10.65 -18.60 6.25
CA GLN A 147 10.45 -18.57 7.70
C GLN A 147 8.99 -18.92 8.04
N VAL A 148 8.77 -19.44 9.24
CA VAL A 148 7.44 -19.88 9.70
C VAL A 148 6.82 -18.81 10.61
N VAL A 149 5.81 -18.08 10.11
CA VAL A 149 5.00 -17.17 10.95
C VAL A 149 3.91 -17.92 11.72
N GLY A 150 3.42 -19.01 11.13
CA GLY A 150 2.31 -19.80 11.65
C GLY A 150 1.85 -20.85 10.63
N LYS A 151 0.85 -21.63 11.04
CA LYS A 151 0.24 -22.69 10.22
C LYS A 151 -0.47 -22.12 9.00
N ILE A 152 -0.25 -22.66 7.80
CA ILE A 152 -1.04 -22.30 6.62
C ILE A 152 -2.48 -22.79 6.84
N ASN A 153 -3.45 -21.88 6.75
CA ASN A 153 -4.84 -22.18 7.09
C ASN A 153 -5.84 -21.82 5.99
N LYS A 154 -5.48 -20.95 5.04
CA LYS A 154 -6.33 -20.65 3.89
C LYS A 154 -5.53 -20.56 2.61
N LEU A 155 -6.12 -21.11 1.56
CA LEU A 155 -5.78 -20.86 0.17
C LEU A 155 -6.94 -20.13 -0.49
N ALA A 156 -6.67 -19.31 -1.50
CA ALA A 156 -7.70 -18.66 -2.27
C ALA A 156 -7.27 -18.37 -3.70
N VAL A 157 -8.26 -18.27 -4.60
CA VAL A 157 -8.11 -17.64 -5.90
C VAL A 157 -9.24 -16.65 -6.07
N PHE A 158 -8.88 -15.38 -6.21
CA PHE A 158 -9.80 -14.26 -6.36
C PHE A 158 -9.84 -13.82 -7.82
N VAL A 159 -11.05 -13.54 -8.31
CA VAL A 159 -11.32 -13.08 -9.67
C VAL A 159 -12.14 -11.81 -9.62
N ASN A 160 -11.87 -10.87 -10.53
CA ASN A 160 -12.70 -9.68 -10.73
C ASN A 160 -12.64 -9.23 -12.20
N THR A 161 -13.54 -8.36 -12.63
CA THR A 161 -13.49 -7.67 -13.94
C THR A 161 -12.72 -6.35 -13.88
N THR A 162 -12.23 -5.98 -12.69
CA THR A 162 -11.40 -4.80 -12.45
C THR A 162 -10.04 -5.21 -11.88
N PRO A 163 -8.97 -4.40 -12.08
CA PRO A 163 -7.64 -4.72 -11.58
C PRO A 163 -7.49 -4.64 -10.05
N PHE A 164 -8.55 -4.30 -9.32
CA PHE A 164 -8.54 -4.17 -7.85
C PHE A 164 -8.93 -5.48 -7.14
N VAL A 165 -8.46 -6.63 -7.66
CA VAL A 165 -8.83 -7.95 -7.16
C VAL A 165 -8.07 -8.31 -5.87
N ASP A 166 -8.83 -8.60 -4.82
CA ASP A 166 -8.33 -9.01 -3.50
C ASP A 166 -9.41 -9.70 -2.66
N SER A 167 -9.06 -10.04 -1.41
CA SER A 167 -9.96 -10.73 -0.46
C SER A 167 -11.25 -10.00 -0.07
N ASN A 168 -11.37 -8.71 -0.36
CA ASN A 168 -12.58 -7.90 -0.15
C ASN A 168 -13.28 -7.55 -1.47
N ASN A 169 -12.63 -7.76 -2.62
CA ASN A 169 -13.14 -7.37 -3.92
C ASN A 169 -12.95 -8.48 -4.96
N PHE A 170 -13.86 -9.44 -4.98
CA PHE A 170 -13.89 -10.56 -5.92
C PHE A 170 -15.33 -10.96 -6.26
N ILE A 171 -15.52 -11.63 -7.40
CA ILE A 171 -16.84 -12.01 -7.92
C ILE A 171 -17.07 -13.52 -7.96
N ASN A 172 -16.01 -14.33 -7.93
CA ASN A 172 -16.13 -15.78 -8.05
C ASN A 172 -16.64 -16.42 -6.75
N THR A 173 -17.48 -17.44 -6.88
CA THR A 173 -17.95 -18.22 -5.74
C THR A 173 -16.87 -19.18 -5.24
N ASN A 174 -16.93 -19.56 -3.96
CA ASN A 174 -15.98 -20.51 -3.35
C ASN A 174 -14.51 -20.12 -3.54
N ALA A 175 -14.20 -18.82 -3.55
CA ALA A 175 -12.84 -18.31 -3.79
C ALA A 175 -11.82 -18.85 -2.77
N GLU A 176 -12.22 -19.06 -1.52
CA GLU A 176 -11.36 -19.53 -0.44
C GLU A 176 -11.51 -21.04 -0.17
N SER A 177 -10.50 -21.64 0.45
CA SER A 177 -10.49 -23.02 0.93
C SER A 177 -9.75 -23.11 2.26
N ASP A 178 -10.39 -23.71 3.27
CA ASP A 178 -9.78 -23.99 4.56
C ASP A 178 -8.84 -25.21 4.43
N VAL A 179 -7.57 -25.00 4.75
CA VAL A 179 -6.51 -26.03 4.68
C VAL A 179 -5.87 -26.27 6.05
N SER A 180 -6.53 -25.86 7.13
CA SER A 180 -6.04 -26.04 8.51
C SER A 180 -5.78 -27.50 8.88
N GLY A 181 -6.47 -28.44 8.22
CA GLY A 181 -6.28 -29.88 8.38
C GLY A 181 -5.16 -30.51 7.54
N MET A 182 -4.61 -29.81 6.55
CA MET A 182 -3.51 -30.29 5.71
C MET A 182 -2.16 -30.02 6.37
N SER A 183 -1.10 -30.77 6.02
CA SER A 183 0.25 -30.45 6.51
C SER A 183 0.86 -29.26 5.74
N ASP A 184 1.76 -28.48 6.36
CA ASP A 184 2.40 -27.37 5.63
C ASP A 184 3.31 -27.93 4.52
N ASP A 185 3.99 -29.05 4.78
CA ASP A 185 4.87 -29.71 3.80
C ASP A 185 4.10 -30.19 2.56
N GLU A 186 2.87 -30.68 2.73
CA GLU A 186 2.00 -31.04 1.61
C GLU A 186 1.66 -29.81 0.76
N LEU A 187 1.35 -28.67 1.38
CA LEU A 187 1.03 -27.43 0.67
C LEU A 187 2.25 -26.82 -0.04
N LEU A 188 3.42 -26.88 0.59
CA LEU A 188 4.65 -26.27 0.08
C LEU A 188 5.34 -27.12 -1.01
N ASN A 189 5.16 -28.44 -1.00
CA ASN A 189 5.81 -29.34 -1.96
C ASN A 189 4.93 -29.69 -3.18
N ASN A 190 3.68 -29.23 -3.22
CA ASN A 190 2.77 -29.50 -4.33
C ASN A 190 2.29 -28.21 -5.00
N VAL A 191 2.02 -28.30 -6.30
CA VAL A 191 1.31 -27.25 -7.04
C VAL A 191 -0.14 -27.23 -6.56
N GLN A 192 -0.62 -26.05 -6.23
CA GLN A 192 -2.00 -25.82 -5.83
C GLN A 192 -2.85 -25.55 -7.07
N GLN A 193 -4.10 -25.99 -7.03
CA GLN A 193 -5.03 -25.87 -8.16
C GLN A 193 -6.39 -25.40 -7.66
N LYS A 194 -7.04 -24.54 -8.45
CA LYS A 194 -8.43 -24.12 -8.23
C LYS A 194 -9.15 -24.00 -9.57
N VAL A 195 -10.30 -24.65 -9.66
CA VAL A 195 -11.23 -24.48 -10.79
C VAL A 195 -12.21 -23.36 -10.45
N ILE A 196 -12.38 -22.43 -11.38
CA ILE A 196 -13.32 -21.32 -11.31
C ILE A 196 -14.37 -21.53 -12.39
N SER A 197 -15.64 -21.62 -11.98
CA SER A 197 -16.78 -21.77 -12.88
C SER A 197 -17.62 -20.50 -12.94
N GLY A 198 -18.43 -20.37 -14.00
CA GLY A 198 -19.41 -19.29 -14.13
C GLY A 198 -18.80 -17.95 -14.54
N LEU A 199 -17.69 -17.98 -15.28
CA LEU A 199 -17.17 -16.82 -15.98
C LEU A 199 -17.82 -16.75 -17.37
N GLU A 200 -18.09 -15.53 -17.85
CA GLU A 200 -18.77 -15.29 -19.11
C GLU A 200 -17.74 -15.15 -20.25
N PRO A 201 -17.94 -15.82 -21.40
CA PRO A 201 -17.09 -15.61 -22.58
C PRO A 201 -17.14 -14.18 -23.11
N GLY A 202 -16.04 -13.68 -23.65
CA GLY A 202 -15.88 -12.33 -24.18
C GLY A 202 -15.60 -11.26 -23.12
N GLU A 203 -15.39 -11.64 -21.86
CA GLU A 203 -15.07 -10.73 -20.75
C GLU A 203 -13.60 -10.83 -20.35
N LYS A 204 -13.04 -9.70 -19.88
CA LYS A 204 -11.69 -9.63 -19.31
C LYS A 204 -11.75 -9.79 -17.80
N TYR A 205 -10.98 -10.74 -17.29
CA TYR A 205 -10.84 -11.05 -15.87
C TYR A 205 -9.42 -10.78 -15.36
N TYR A 206 -9.34 -10.37 -14.10
CA TYR A 206 -8.12 -10.21 -13.33
C TYR A 206 -8.13 -11.27 -12.22
N ILE A 207 -7.08 -12.09 -12.18
CA ILE A 207 -7.00 -13.28 -11.33
C ILE A 207 -5.77 -13.20 -10.44
N ARG A 208 -5.94 -13.48 -9.14
CA ARG A 208 -4.84 -13.61 -8.18
C ARG A 208 -5.02 -14.86 -7.33
N ALA A 209 -3.95 -15.61 -7.15
CA ALA A 209 -3.87 -16.58 -6.07
C ALA A 209 -3.48 -15.87 -4.77
N ALA A 210 -3.96 -16.39 -3.65
CA ALA A 210 -3.62 -15.90 -2.32
C ALA A 210 -3.49 -17.05 -1.32
N ALA A 211 -2.62 -16.89 -0.34
CA ALA A 211 -2.47 -17.83 0.75
C ALA A 211 -2.27 -17.10 2.08
N ARG A 212 -2.75 -17.72 3.16
CA ARG A 212 -2.62 -17.17 4.51
C ARG A 212 -2.12 -18.20 5.50
N ALA A 213 -1.02 -17.86 6.15
CA ALA A 213 -0.58 -18.46 7.38
C ALA A 213 -1.19 -17.71 8.59
N ALA A 214 -1.39 -18.40 9.71
CA ALA A 214 -1.83 -17.77 10.95
C ALA A 214 -0.90 -16.61 11.33
N ASN A 215 -1.43 -15.38 11.32
CA ASN A 215 -0.70 -14.15 11.62
C ASN A 215 -1.65 -13.15 12.31
N SER A 216 -1.08 -12.19 13.04
CA SER A 216 -1.83 -11.23 13.86
C SER A 216 -2.76 -10.32 13.06
N GLY A 217 -2.41 -10.03 11.80
CA GLY A 217 -3.17 -9.13 10.93
C GLY A 217 -4.18 -9.83 10.03
N ASN A 218 -4.30 -11.16 10.10
CA ASN A 218 -5.08 -11.97 9.15
C ASN A 218 -4.74 -11.72 7.68
N TYR A 219 -3.52 -11.25 7.38
CA TYR A 219 -3.10 -10.87 6.05
C TYR A 219 -2.97 -12.07 5.11
N TYR A 220 -3.30 -11.85 3.86
CA TYR A 220 -2.94 -12.72 2.74
C TYR A 220 -1.63 -12.26 2.12
N ASN A 221 -0.82 -13.21 1.68
CA ASN A 221 0.15 -13.00 0.62
C ASN A 221 -0.51 -13.35 -0.71
N TYR A 222 -0.15 -12.62 -1.76
CA TYR A 222 -0.76 -12.75 -3.08
C TYR A 222 0.31 -13.10 -4.12
N SER A 223 -0.11 -13.76 -5.19
CA SER A 223 0.65 -13.86 -6.43
C SER A 223 0.65 -12.53 -7.18
N GLU A 224 1.45 -12.47 -8.24
CA GLU A 224 1.22 -11.55 -9.35
C GLU A 224 -0.20 -11.73 -9.92
N MET A 225 -0.69 -10.68 -10.56
CA MET A 225 -2.03 -10.66 -11.17
C MET A 225 -1.94 -11.12 -12.62
N ILE A 226 -2.82 -12.04 -12.99
CA ILE A 226 -3.00 -12.45 -14.38
C ILE A 226 -4.22 -11.74 -14.96
N GLU A 227 -4.10 -11.30 -16.20
CA GLU A 227 -5.24 -10.92 -17.03
C GLU A 227 -5.61 -12.09 -17.94
N LEU A 228 -6.89 -12.43 -17.99
CA LEU A 228 -7.43 -13.49 -18.85
C LEU A 228 -8.64 -12.95 -19.60
N GLU A 229 -8.65 -13.10 -20.92
CA GLU A 229 -9.82 -12.85 -21.77
C GLU A 229 -10.37 -14.21 -22.17
N LEU A 230 -11.65 -14.45 -21.87
CA LEU A 230 -12.36 -15.70 -22.18
C LEU A 230 -13.15 -15.61 -23.49
#